data_AF-A0A0G2EWI4-F1
#
_entry.id   AF-A0A0G2EWI4-F1
#
_cell.length_a   1.000
_cell.length_b   1.000
_cell.length_c   1.000
_cell.angle_alpha   90.00
_cell.angle_beta   90.00
_cell.angle_gamma   90.00
#
_symmetry.space_group_name_H-M   'P 1'
#
loop_
_entity.id
_entity.type
_entity.pdbx_description
1 polymer ?
#
loop_
_entity_poly.entity_id
_entity_poly.type
_entity_poly.pdbx_seq_one_letter_code
_entity_poly.pdbx_strand_id
1 'polypeptide(L)'
;MCNELIAQLTGHNISQDGQGGLKQLVLLNVIVANQDGITDTIAKQRLVFFVKHLTEWLDLRDDEALPLPVRAEVYRSFSLLLPLMKDIYGEHWEDIINSLIAFWTTAGRFKDQGLGYEEAIPCIHASLKLYSTLKVLHADEDPNEDLVEIWKYSQPQISKALIELLKQSEGLDDYNHQPLKIVNELLSRQISSISVAQLESTEDLFPLLVTESSSVQQAAFDILHKQIPAAQEEISINAALEKTTAQLPDELLSLVLEAPSKDVIGSWDFSRAMPLGLRGYLFSWLLIFDHFTNSSYKVKTDYIEHLQKEGHVPQLLDFLTEFLGHTKGKPVDISKFDLSRYDPHATDTPLADARYLAAHLYFLTLQHLPSLSKSWWIDCKSRQTVLAVESWTERFVSPHIVAAALAAVSEWANSADNAASDEALTVKVNQRGKEITAGYEVDEQFMTIVVRLPANYPLAPVVVEGINRVAVSEQKWQAWLRNCQGVVTFSNGNLVDGLISWRRNVVGTLKGQTECAICYSIISADKQLPSKRCSTCKNLFHTSCLYKWFKSSNGSSCPLCRNPFNYG
;
A
#
# COMPACT_ATOMS: atom_id res chain seq x y z
N MET A 1 4.61 35.91 -45.52
CA MET A 1 5.36 35.96 -44.25
C MET A 1 5.65 34.57 -43.68
N CYS A 2 4.68 33.76 -43.21
CA CYS A 2 4.99 32.40 -42.68
C CYS A 2 5.75 31.49 -43.65
N ASN A 3 5.28 31.39 -44.90
CA ASN A 3 5.96 30.63 -45.94
C ASN A 3 7.39 31.09 -46.23
N GLU A 4 7.65 32.38 -46.06
CA GLU A 4 8.98 32.97 -46.26
C GLU A 4 9.89 32.68 -45.07
N LEU A 5 9.37 32.80 -43.83
CA LEU A 5 10.09 32.43 -42.62
C LEU A 5 10.46 30.95 -42.61
N ILE A 6 9.54 30.06 -42.99
CA ILE A 6 9.82 28.63 -43.12
C ILE A 6 10.93 28.40 -44.16
N ALA A 7 10.88 29.07 -45.32
CA ALA A 7 11.91 28.90 -46.34
C ALA A 7 13.28 29.42 -45.88
N GLN A 8 13.32 30.56 -45.19
CA GLN A 8 14.55 31.12 -44.61
C GLN A 8 15.15 30.18 -43.55
N LEU A 9 14.32 29.70 -42.62
CA LEU A 9 14.74 28.78 -41.57
C LEU A 9 15.19 27.42 -42.12
N THR A 10 14.54 26.91 -43.17
CA THR A 10 14.95 25.66 -43.84
C THR A 10 16.33 25.78 -44.50
N GLY A 11 16.73 27.00 -44.91
CA GLY A 11 18.06 27.27 -45.45
C GLY A 11 19.08 27.72 -44.40
N HIS A 12 18.69 27.82 -43.13
CA HIS A 12 19.52 28.40 -42.07
C HIS A 12 20.50 27.37 -41.49
N ASN A 13 21.73 27.81 -41.23
CA ASN A 13 22.74 27.02 -40.52
C ASN A 13 22.80 27.49 -39.06
N ILE A 14 22.21 26.71 -38.16
CA ILE A 14 22.08 27.10 -36.75
C ILE A 14 23.41 27.12 -35.99
N SER A 15 24.40 26.34 -36.43
CA SER A 15 25.76 26.31 -35.86
C SER A 15 26.54 27.59 -36.17
N GLN A 16 26.22 28.28 -37.28
CA GLN A 16 26.85 29.54 -37.67
C GLN A 16 26.17 30.77 -37.09
N ASP A 17 24.83 30.78 -36.99
CA ASP A 17 24.05 31.91 -36.47
C ASP A 17 22.89 31.46 -35.58
N GLY A 18 23.21 31.08 -34.33
CA GLY A 18 22.22 30.65 -33.35
C GLY A 18 21.20 31.73 -32.96
N GLN A 19 21.63 33.00 -32.87
CA GLN A 19 20.74 34.11 -32.48
C GLN A 19 19.77 34.51 -33.59
N GLY A 20 20.20 34.52 -34.85
CA GLY A 20 19.32 34.78 -35.99
C GLY A 20 18.27 33.68 -36.14
N GLY A 21 18.70 32.41 -36.04
CA GLY A 21 17.79 31.27 -36.05
C GLY A 21 16.76 31.34 -34.91
N LEU A 22 17.19 31.66 -33.68
CA LEU A 22 16.28 31.84 -32.55
C LEU A 22 15.21 32.91 -32.81
N LYS A 23 15.60 34.09 -33.29
CA LYS A 23 14.66 35.19 -33.55
C LYS A 23 13.61 34.80 -34.60
N GLN A 24 14.04 34.11 -35.66
CA GLN A 24 13.14 33.64 -36.71
C GLN A 24 12.19 32.54 -36.20
N LEU A 25 12.67 31.60 -35.39
CA LEU A 25 11.83 30.56 -34.77
C LEU A 25 10.78 31.16 -33.84
N VAL A 26 11.17 32.08 -32.95
CA VAL A 26 10.23 32.77 -32.04
C VAL A 26 9.15 33.47 -32.86
N LEU A 27 9.54 34.21 -33.91
CA LEU A 27 8.59 34.92 -34.77
C LEU A 27 7.63 33.94 -35.46
N LEU A 28 8.15 32.85 -36.02
CA LEU A 28 7.33 31.81 -36.66
C LEU A 28 6.33 31.21 -35.67
N ASN A 29 6.79 30.80 -34.48
CA ASN A 29 5.96 30.17 -33.46
C ASN A 29 4.85 31.11 -32.97
N VAL A 30 5.17 32.39 -32.74
CA VAL A 30 4.17 33.40 -32.35
C VAL A 30 3.12 33.59 -33.44
N ILE A 31 3.52 33.66 -34.72
CA ILE A 31 2.56 33.83 -35.81
C ILE A 31 1.65 32.61 -35.93
N VAL A 32 2.23 31.40 -35.97
CA VAL A 32 1.47 30.15 -36.12
C VAL A 32 0.50 29.93 -34.96
N ALA A 33 0.90 30.28 -33.73
CA ALA A 33 0.06 30.09 -32.55
C ALA A 33 -1.10 31.09 -32.42
N ASN A 34 -1.02 32.29 -33.03
CA ASN A 34 -1.96 33.39 -32.77
C ASN A 34 -2.71 33.91 -34.00
N GLN A 35 -2.38 33.47 -35.22
CA GLN A 35 -3.08 33.89 -36.44
C GLN A 35 -3.95 32.77 -36.99
N ASP A 36 -5.27 32.94 -36.86
CA ASP A 36 -6.25 31.98 -37.39
C ASP A 36 -6.11 31.82 -38.91
N GLY A 37 -6.15 30.57 -39.39
CA GLY A 37 -6.08 30.22 -40.81
C GLY A 37 -4.70 30.40 -41.47
N ILE A 38 -3.68 30.84 -40.74
CA ILE A 38 -2.33 31.02 -41.32
C ILE A 38 -1.70 29.68 -41.71
N THR A 39 -2.03 28.62 -40.97
CA THR A 39 -1.55 27.25 -41.18
C THR A 39 -2.03 26.69 -42.52
N ASP A 40 -3.22 27.06 -42.97
CA ASP A 40 -3.81 26.63 -44.25
C ASP A 40 -3.04 27.17 -45.45
N THR A 41 -2.27 28.24 -45.25
CA THR A 41 -1.43 28.84 -46.30
C THR A 41 -0.09 28.12 -46.47
N ILE A 42 0.30 27.24 -45.53
CA ILE A 42 1.59 26.56 -45.56
C ILE A 42 1.49 25.35 -46.49
N ALA A 43 2.30 25.33 -47.55
CA ALA A 43 2.36 24.18 -48.45
C ALA A 43 2.90 22.95 -47.70
N LYS A 44 2.17 21.84 -47.74
CA LYS A 44 2.50 20.60 -46.99
C LYS A 44 3.92 20.09 -47.27
N GLN A 45 4.34 20.09 -48.53
CA GLN A 45 5.71 19.67 -48.90
C GLN A 45 6.78 20.55 -48.25
N ARG A 46 6.54 21.87 -48.14
CA ARG A 46 7.46 22.80 -47.47
C ARG A 46 7.51 22.53 -45.96
N LEU A 47 6.37 22.22 -45.35
CA LEU A 47 6.29 21.82 -43.96
C LEU A 47 7.12 20.57 -43.67
N VAL A 48 6.99 19.53 -44.51
CA VAL A 48 7.74 18.27 -44.37
C VAL A 48 9.25 18.52 -44.43
N PHE A 49 9.73 19.29 -45.41
CA PHE A 49 11.16 19.63 -45.49
C PHE A 49 11.65 20.44 -44.30
N PHE A 50 10.82 21.36 -43.80
CA PHE A 50 11.18 22.16 -42.64
C PHE A 50 11.26 21.33 -41.36
N VAL A 51 10.26 20.46 -41.11
CA VAL A 51 10.26 19.53 -39.97
C VAL A 51 11.48 18.62 -40.02
N LYS A 52 11.80 18.06 -41.18
CA LYS A 52 13.03 17.28 -41.38
C LYS A 52 14.29 18.07 -41.01
N HIS A 53 14.41 19.32 -41.48
CA HIS A 53 15.55 20.19 -41.18
C HIS A 53 15.67 20.50 -39.68
N LEU A 54 14.54 20.73 -38.99
CA LEU A 54 14.54 20.93 -37.55
C LEU A 54 14.94 19.67 -36.78
N THR A 55 14.58 18.48 -37.28
CA THR A 55 15.00 17.21 -36.70
C THR A 55 16.52 17.05 -36.79
N GLU A 56 17.12 17.39 -37.93
CA GLU A 56 18.59 17.37 -38.11
C GLU A 56 19.30 18.30 -37.10
N TRP A 57 18.67 19.42 -36.69
CA TRP A 57 19.23 20.30 -35.66
C TRP A 57 19.24 19.67 -34.26
N LEU A 58 18.30 18.76 -33.97
CA LEU A 58 18.25 18.05 -32.70
C LEU A 58 19.34 16.99 -32.58
N ASP A 59 19.87 16.50 -33.71
CA ASP A 59 20.93 15.48 -33.76
C ASP A 59 22.34 16.05 -33.61
N LEU A 60 22.50 17.38 -33.63
CA LEU A 60 23.79 18.04 -33.41
C LEU A 60 24.34 17.73 -32.01
N ARG A 61 25.65 17.42 -31.94
CA ARG A 61 26.34 16.96 -30.73
C ARG A 61 27.53 17.84 -30.37
N ASP A 62 28.01 17.67 -29.14
CA ASP A 62 29.24 18.29 -28.61
C ASP A 62 29.27 19.82 -28.82
N ASP A 63 30.34 20.36 -29.42
CA ASP A 63 30.52 21.80 -29.62
C ASP A 63 29.50 22.43 -30.59
N GLU A 64 28.78 21.60 -31.35
CA GLU A 64 27.69 22.02 -32.25
C GLU A 64 26.30 21.84 -31.62
N ALA A 65 26.22 21.38 -30.36
CA ALA A 65 24.96 21.10 -29.69
C ALA A 65 24.05 22.34 -29.63
N LEU A 66 22.78 22.11 -29.92
CA LEU A 66 21.78 23.17 -29.98
C LEU A 66 21.62 23.88 -28.62
N PRO A 67 21.78 25.22 -28.54
CA PRO A 67 21.55 25.96 -27.31
C PRO A 67 20.13 25.78 -26.77
N LEU A 68 19.96 25.73 -25.44
CA LEU A 68 18.66 25.47 -24.78
C LEU A 68 17.52 26.40 -25.25
N PRO A 69 17.72 27.73 -25.44
CA PRO A 69 16.66 28.59 -25.95
C PRO A 69 16.20 28.21 -27.36
N VAL A 70 17.15 27.82 -28.23
CA VAL A 70 16.84 27.39 -29.60
C VAL A 70 16.11 26.05 -29.58
N ARG A 71 16.59 25.09 -28.80
CA ARG A 71 15.94 23.79 -28.62
C ARG A 71 14.50 23.93 -28.11
N ALA A 72 14.28 24.83 -27.14
CA ALA A 72 12.94 25.14 -26.64
C ALA A 72 12.00 25.62 -27.75
N GLU A 73 12.47 26.51 -28.63
CA GLU A 73 11.68 26.98 -29.76
C GLU A 73 11.48 25.93 -30.84
N VAL A 74 12.46 25.04 -31.08
CA VAL A 74 12.30 23.88 -31.97
C VAL A 74 11.20 22.95 -31.46
N TYR A 75 11.18 22.61 -30.16
CA TYR A 75 10.09 21.80 -29.58
C TYR A 75 8.73 22.50 -29.65
N ARG A 76 8.68 23.83 -29.49
CA ARG A 76 7.46 24.62 -29.70
C ARG A 76 7.00 24.55 -31.15
N SER A 77 7.91 24.67 -32.11
CA SER A 77 7.60 24.53 -33.54
C SER A 77 7.00 23.15 -33.82
N PHE A 78 7.61 22.05 -33.35
CA PHE A 78 7.03 20.72 -33.53
C PHE A 78 5.62 20.60 -32.93
N SER A 79 5.39 21.17 -31.74
CA SER A 79 4.07 21.13 -31.08
C SER A 79 2.97 21.81 -31.93
N LEU A 80 3.34 22.83 -32.70
CA LEU A 80 2.41 23.57 -33.57
C LEU A 80 2.28 22.94 -34.96
N LEU A 81 3.36 22.33 -35.46
CA LEU A 81 3.48 21.92 -36.86
C LEU A 81 3.14 20.46 -37.12
N LEU A 82 3.44 19.53 -36.19
CA LEU A 82 3.14 18.11 -36.36
C LEU A 82 1.64 17.82 -36.59
N PRO A 83 0.69 18.49 -35.91
CA PRO A 83 -0.74 18.29 -36.18
C PRO A 83 -1.15 18.58 -37.64
N LEU A 84 -0.43 19.47 -38.33
CA LEU A 84 -0.71 19.84 -39.72
C LEU A 84 -0.21 18.79 -40.74
N MET A 85 0.58 17.82 -40.29
CA MET A 85 1.16 16.76 -41.10
C MET A 85 0.97 15.38 -40.47
N LYS A 86 -0.10 15.18 -39.69
CA LYS A 86 -0.37 13.92 -38.98
C LYS A 86 -0.46 12.69 -39.89
N ASP A 87 -0.81 12.87 -41.16
CA ASP A 87 -0.92 11.79 -42.16
C ASP A 87 0.39 11.51 -42.92
N ILE A 88 1.49 12.18 -42.58
CA ILE A 88 2.80 11.96 -43.21
C ILE A 88 3.57 10.87 -42.46
N TYR A 89 3.97 9.84 -43.20
CA TYR A 89 4.82 8.75 -42.74
C TYR A 89 6.30 9.15 -42.82
N GLY A 90 7.12 8.64 -41.89
CA GLY A 90 8.57 8.80 -41.90
C GLY A 90 9.23 8.84 -40.52
N GLU A 91 10.56 8.76 -40.51
CA GLU A 91 11.43 8.59 -39.32
C GLU A 91 11.35 9.75 -38.30
N HIS A 92 10.88 10.93 -38.71
CA HIS A 92 10.75 12.10 -37.83
C HIS A 92 9.98 11.83 -36.52
N TRP A 93 9.00 10.93 -36.50
CA TRP A 93 8.31 10.55 -35.26
C TRP A 93 9.26 9.92 -34.25
N GLU A 94 10.11 9.00 -34.71
CA GLU A 94 11.12 8.33 -33.91
C GLU A 94 12.21 9.30 -33.47
N ASP A 95 12.74 10.10 -34.39
CA ASP A 95 13.81 11.05 -34.07
C ASP A 95 13.37 12.08 -33.01
N ILE A 96 12.13 12.60 -33.12
CA ILE A 96 11.59 13.55 -32.15
C ILE A 96 11.40 12.89 -30.78
N ILE A 97 10.85 11.67 -30.72
CA ILE A 97 10.68 10.93 -29.46
C ILE A 97 12.04 10.62 -28.83
N ASN A 98 13.01 10.17 -29.62
CA ASN A 98 14.37 9.88 -29.15
C ASN A 98 15.06 11.15 -28.63
N SER A 99 14.85 12.29 -29.28
CA SER A 99 15.34 13.60 -28.81
C SER A 99 14.74 13.99 -27.45
N LEU A 100 13.43 13.80 -27.26
CA LEU A 100 12.76 14.06 -25.97
C LEU A 100 13.34 13.18 -24.85
N ILE A 101 13.46 11.87 -25.10
CA ILE A 101 14.04 10.90 -24.15
C ILE A 101 15.47 11.30 -23.78
N ALA A 102 16.31 11.59 -24.78
CA ALA A 102 17.70 11.99 -24.57
C ALA A 102 17.81 13.29 -23.77
N PHE A 103 16.95 14.28 -24.05
CA PHE A 103 16.92 15.54 -23.33
C PHE A 103 16.51 15.35 -21.86
N TRP A 104 15.42 14.63 -21.58
CA TRP A 104 14.96 14.41 -20.19
C TRP A 104 15.98 13.61 -19.37
N THR A 105 16.64 12.63 -19.98
CA THR A 105 17.69 11.83 -19.32
C THR A 105 18.93 12.65 -18.98
N THR A 106 19.27 13.65 -19.79
CA THR A 106 20.47 14.48 -19.59
C THR A 106 20.20 15.76 -18.79
N ALA A 107 18.93 16.15 -18.61
CA ALA A 107 18.56 17.39 -17.95
C ALA A 107 19.09 17.52 -16.52
N GLY A 108 19.36 16.40 -15.83
CA GLY A 108 19.85 16.42 -14.45
C GLY A 108 21.26 16.98 -14.31
N ARG A 109 22.06 16.95 -15.39
CA ARG A 109 23.41 17.54 -15.41
C ARG A 109 23.38 19.08 -15.31
N PHE A 110 22.23 19.72 -15.52
CA PHE A 110 22.10 21.18 -15.45
C PHE A 110 22.01 21.72 -14.02
N LYS A 111 21.83 20.87 -13.01
CA LYS A 111 21.76 21.26 -11.59
C LYS A 111 23.13 21.59 -10.99
N ASP A 112 24.18 20.88 -11.39
CA ASP A 112 25.51 20.96 -10.76
C ASP A 112 26.43 22.07 -11.34
N GLN A 113 26.07 22.64 -12.50
CA GLN A 113 26.89 23.62 -13.19
C GLN A 113 26.43 25.06 -12.93
N GLY A 114 26.53 25.51 -11.67
CA GLY A 114 26.66 26.92 -11.27
C GLY A 114 25.53 27.93 -11.54
N LEU A 115 24.78 27.86 -12.65
CA LEU A 115 23.74 28.83 -13.07
C LEU A 115 22.70 28.25 -14.06
N GLY A 116 22.62 26.92 -14.28
CA GLY A 116 21.99 26.37 -15.50
C GLY A 116 20.55 25.82 -15.44
N TYR A 117 19.99 25.53 -14.25
CA TYR A 117 18.66 24.88 -14.20
C TYR A 117 17.54 25.81 -14.67
N GLU A 118 17.58 27.10 -14.30
CA GLU A 118 16.58 28.08 -14.73
C GLU A 118 16.54 28.24 -16.26
N GLU A 119 17.69 28.16 -16.93
CA GLU A 119 17.79 28.22 -18.40
C GLU A 119 17.19 26.98 -19.08
N ALA A 120 17.14 25.84 -18.38
CA ALA A 120 16.52 24.62 -18.88
C ALA A 120 14.99 24.61 -18.77
N ILE A 121 14.41 25.37 -17.83
CA ILE A 121 12.95 25.39 -17.57
C ILE A 121 12.12 25.63 -18.84
N PRO A 122 12.41 26.63 -19.70
CA PRO A 122 11.64 26.85 -20.93
C PRO A 122 11.70 25.68 -21.91
N CYS A 123 12.85 24.99 -21.97
CA CYS A 123 13.08 23.83 -22.82
C CYS A 123 12.36 22.59 -22.26
N ILE A 124 12.41 22.38 -20.93
CA ILE A 124 11.63 21.34 -20.25
C ILE A 124 10.14 21.55 -20.50
N HIS A 125 9.63 22.76 -20.28
CA HIS A 125 8.24 23.08 -20.58
C HIS A 125 7.86 22.77 -22.04
N ALA A 126 8.67 23.24 -23.00
CA ALA A 126 8.41 23.00 -24.42
C ALA A 126 8.43 21.51 -24.78
N SER A 127 9.38 20.75 -24.23
CA SER A 127 9.50 19.30 -24.45
C SER A 127 8.28 18.52 -23.92
N LEU A 128 7.77 18.88 -22.72
CA LEU A 128 6.57 18.26 -22.14
C LEU A 128 5.29 18.64 -22.88
N LYS A 129 5.22 19.86 -23.44
CA LYS A 129 4.12 20.28 -24.33
C LYS A 129 4.16 19.55 -25.66
N LEU A 130 5.34 19.32 -26.23
CA LEU A 130 5.51 18.50 -27.41
C LEU A 130 5.05 17.06 -27.16
N TYR A 131 5.47 16.47 -26.05
CA TYR A 131 4.99 15.15 -25.65
C TYR A 131 3.47 15.09 -25.48
N SER A 132 2.86 16.12 -24.88
CA SER A 132 1.39 16.23 -24.79
C SER A 132 0.74 16.26 -26.17
N THR A 133 1.34 16.95 -27.13
CA THR A 133 0.86 17.02 -28.52
C THR A 133 0.95 15.66 -29.20
N LEU A 134 2.09 14.97 -29.08
CA LEU A 134 2.28 13.61 -29.61
C LEU A 134 1.25 12.64 -29.01
N LYS A 135 0.95 12.77 -27.71
CA LYS A 135 -0.07 11.95 -27.03
C LYS A 135 -1.46 12.19 -27.60
N VAL A 136 -1.82 13.43 -27.91
CA VAL A 136 -3.10 13.77 -28.55
C VAL A 136 -3.16 13.19 -29.96
N LEU A 137 -2.08 13.28 -30.74
CA LEU A 137 -2.01 12.70 -32.10
C LEU A 137 -2.09 11.18 -32.09
N HIS A 138 -1.45 10.53 -31.13
CA HIS A 138 -1.54 9.09 -30.92
C HIS A 138 -2.98 8.64 -30.53
N ALA A 139 -3.71 9.49 -29.81
CA ALA A 139 -5.08 9.22 -29.36
C ALA A 139 -6.17 9.74 -30.32
N ASP A 140 -5.80 10.18 -31.53
CA ASP A 140 -6.73 10.62 -32.57
C ASP A 140 -7.62 9.44 -33.06
N GLU A 141 -8.72 9.73 -33.75
CA GLU A 141 -9.60 8.69 -34.30
C GLU A 141 -8.90 7.90 -35.43
N ASP A 142 -7.99 8.55 -36.15
CA ASP A 142 -7.20 7.97 -37.23
C ASP A 142 -5.70 8.35 -37.03
N PRO A 143 -5.01 7.70 -36.07
CA PRO A 143 -3.64 8.03 -35.72
C PRO A 143 -2.67 7.48 -36.77
N ASN A 144 -1.54 8.17 -36.95
CA ASN A 144 -0.48 7.72 -37.84
C ASN A 144 0.11 6.37 -37.39
N GLU A 145 0.21 5.40 -38.30
CA GLU A 145 0.69 4.05 -37.95
C GLU A 145 2.15 4.06 -37.47
N ASP A 146 3.03 4.89 -38.07
CA ASP A 146 4.43 5.02 -37.64
C ASP A 146 4.49 5.56 -36.21
N LEU A 147 3.67 6.57 -35.88
CA LEU A 147 3.58 7.13 -34.53
C LEU A 147 3.07 6.09 -33.53
N VAL A 148 2.05 5.30 -33.89
CA VAL A 148 1.51 4.24 -33.02
C VAL A 148 2.57 3.16 -32.75
N GLU A 149 3.29 2.75 -33.79
CA GLU A 149 4.35 1.76 -33.69
C GLU A 149 5.45 2.24 -32.74
N ILE A 150 6.04 3.41 -33.02
CA ILE A 150 7.13 3.93 -32.22
C ILE A 150 6.69 4.26 -30.78
N TRP A 151 5.47 4.79 -30.60
CA TRP A 151 4.93 5.12 -29.28
C TRP A 151 4.93 3.88 -28.40
N LYS A 152 4.48 2.74 -28.92
CA LYS A 152 4.45 1.46 -28.19
C LYS A 152 5.85 0.99 -27.78
N TYR A 153 6.82 1.06 -28.68
CA TYR A 153 8.19 0.60 -28.41
C TYR A 153 8.96 1.52 -27.46
N SER A 154 8.70 2.83 -27.49
CA SER A 154 9.42 3.82 -26.69
C SER A 154 8.83 4.06 -25.30
N GLN A 155 7.65 3.49 -24.95
CA GLN A 155 7.00 3.73 -23.65
C GLN A 155 7.91 3.46 -22.43
N PRO A 156 8.68 2.36 -22.35
CA PRO A 156 9.55 2.12 -21.21
C PRO A 156 10.62 3.21 -21.05
N GLN A 157 11.25 3.62 -22.16
CA GLN A 157 12.29 4.63 -22.16
C GLN A 157 11.73 6.02 -21.83
N ILE A 158 10.55 6.36 -22.35
CA ILE A 158 9.83 7.60 -22.00
C ILE A 158 9.53 7.62 -20.50
N SER A 159 9.03 6.51 -19.97
CA SER A 159 8.65 6.41 -18.56
C SER A 159 9.85 6.64 -17.64
N LYS A 160 10.96 5.94 -17.94
CA LYS A 160 12.23 6.11 -17.25
C LYS A 160 12.74 7.55 -17.34
N ALA A 161 12.73 8.14 -18.53
CA ALA A 161 13.25 9.49 -18.75
C ALA A 161 12.41 10.58 -18.05
N LEU A 162 11.09 10.45 -17.99
CA LEU A 162 10.22 11.37 -17.25
C LEU A 162 10.43 11.28 -15.73
N ILE A 163 10.74 10.08 -15.23
CA ILE A 163 11.08 9.89 -13.81
C ILE A 163 12.46 10.46 -13.50
N GLU A 164 13.45 10.25 -14.37
CA GLU A 164 14.75 10.91 -14.24
C GLU A 164 14.61 12.45 -14.28
N LEU A 165 13.66 12.98 -15.05
CA LEU A 165 13.33 14.40 -15.00
C LEU A 165 12.66 14.81 -13.68
N LEU A 166 11.77 13.98 -13.13
CA LEU A 166 11.11 14.26 -11.84
C LEU A 166 12.13 14.32 -10.70
N LYS A 167 13.08 13.37 -10.65
CA LYS A 167 14.16 13.31 -9.66
C LYS A 167 14.96 14.61 -9.57
N GLN A 168 15.07 15.36 -10.65
CA GLN A 168 15.80 16.64 -10.68
C GLN A 168 15.15 17.72 -9.81
N SER A 169 13.86 17.58 -9.51
CA SER A 169 13.11 18.50 -8.66
C SER A 169 13.51 18.40 -7.19
N GLU A 170 14.27 17.37 -6.80
CA GLU A 170 14.72 17.17 -5.43
C GLU A 170 15.42 18.42 -4.87
N GLY A 171 14.97 18.91 -3.72
CA GLY A 171 15.56 20.07 -3.05
C GLY A 171 15.30 21.42 -3.73
N LEU A 172 14.44 21.47 -4.75
CA LEU A 172 13.99 22.73 -5.35
C LEU A 172 12.66 23.18 -4.73
N ASP A 173 12.56 24.48 -4.44
CA ASP A 173 11.33 25.13 -3.96
C ASP A 173 10.62 25.83 -5.13
N ASP A 174 9.39 25.42 -5.42
CA ASP A 174 8.56 26.01 -6.46
C ASP A 174 7.48 26.99 -5.96
N TYR A 175 7.37 27.18 -4.64
CA TYR A 175 6.36 28.05 -4.03
C TYR A 175 6.47 29.49 -4.54
N ASN A 176 7.70 30.02 -4.59
CA ASN A 176 8.00 31.35 -5.10
C ASN A 176 8.54 31.35 -6.54
N HIS A 177 8.57 30.19 -7.21
CA HIS A 177 9.15 30.04 -8.55
C HIS A 177 8.08 29.59 -9.57
N GLN A 178 7.24 30.53 -10.03
CA GLN A 178 6.10 30.23 -10.90
C GLN A 178 6.44 29.42 -12.18
N PRO A 179 7.52 29.70 -12.94
CA PRO A 179 7.87 28.88 -14.11
C PRO A 179 8.16 27.41 -13.77
N LEU A 180 8.88 27.16 -12.67
CA LEU A 180 9.18 25.82 -12.17
C LEU A 180 7.91 25.10 -11.74
N LYS A 181 7.03 25.78 -11.00
CA LYS A 181 5.72 25.23 -10.61
C LYS A 181 4.91 24.76 -11.81
N ILE A 182 4.83 25.56 -12.87
CA ILE A 182 4.13 25.19 -14.11
C ILE A 182 4.73 23.93 -14.74
N VAL A 183 6.07 23.83 -14.76
CA VAL A 183 6.78 22.65 -15.28
C VAL A 183 6.50 21.42 -14.41
N ASN A 184 6.59 21.54 -13.09
CA ASN A 184 6.32 20.44 -12.16
C ASN A 184 4.88 19.94 -12.29
N GLU A 185 3.90 20.85 -12.33
CA GLU A 185 2.49 20.48 -12.54
C GLU A 185 2.25 19.81 -13.91
N LEU A 186 2.97 20.22 -14.95
CA LEU A 186 2.88 19.58 -16.26
C LEU A 186 3.53 18.19 -16.25
N LEU A 187 4.70 18.06 -15.63
CA LEU A 187 5.45 16.81 -15.50
C LEU A 187 4.64 15.77 -14.71
N SER A 188 4.11 16.14 -13.54
CA SER A 188 3.28 15.26 -12.72
C SER A 188 2.05 14.75 -13.48
N ARG A 189 1.42 15.59 -14.30
CA ARG A 189 0.32 15.16 -15.18
C ARG A 189 0.76 14.14 -16.23
N GLN A 190 1.92 14.31 -16.85
CA GLN A 190 2.43 13.31 -17.79
C GLN A 190 2.70 11.98 -17.07
N ILE A 191 3.33 12.05 -15.89
CA ILE A 191 3.69 10.87 -15.10
C ILE A 191 2.45 10.10 -14.62
N SER A 192 1.38 10.79 -14.23
CA SER A 192 0.12 10.14 -13.80
C SER A 192 -0.49 9.21 -14.86
N SER A 193 -0.10 9.37 -16.13
CA SER A 193 -0.59 8.55 -17.24
C SER A 193 0.33 7.40 -17.65
N ILE A 194 1.51 7.28 -17.02
CA ILE A 194 2.49 6.25 -17.32
C ILE A 194 2.03 4.88 -16.79
N SER A 195 2.29 3.82 -17.56
CA SER A 195 2.14 2.46 -17.07
C SER A 195 3.25 2.12 -16.09
N VAL A 196 2.86 1.64 -14.93
CA VAL A 196 3.75 1.44 -13.79
C VAL A 196 4.52 0.10 -13.88
N ALA A 197 4.22 -0.77 -14.83
CA ALA A 197 4.86 -2.09 -14.93
C ALA A 197 6.37 -2.10 -15.31
N GLN A 198 7.04 -0.94 -15.39
CA GLN A 198 8.32 -0.78 -16.10
C GLN A 198 9.42 -0.04 -15.31
N LEU A 199 9.27 0.13 -13.99
CA LEU A 199 10.26 0.85 -13.17
C LEU A 199 11.16 -0.13 -12.41
N GLU A 200 12.46 -0.11 -12.70
CA GLU A 200 13.44 -1.07 -12.15
C GLU A 200 14.03 -0.66 -10.78
N SER A 201 13.66 0.50 -10.22
CA SER A 201 13.90 0.86 -8.82
C SER A 201 13.11 2.12 -8.47
N THR A 202 12.51 2.17 -7.28
CA THR A 202 11.74 3.32 -6.80
C THR A 202 12.34 3.99 -5.56
N GLU A 203 13.46 3.51 -5.04
CA GLU A 203 14.08 4.03 -3.81
C GLU A 203 14.48 5.51 -3.95
N ASP A 204 15.00 5.88 -5.12
CA ASP A 204 15.36 7.26 -5.46
C ASP A 204 14.16 8.24 -5.46
N LEU A 205 12.92 7.76 -5.35
CA LEU A 205 11.73 8.61 -5.30
C LEU A 205 11.35 9.03 -3.88
N PHE A 206 11.86 8.36 -2.84
CA PHE A 206 11.55 8.71 -1.46
C PHE A 206 11.94 10.15 -1.10
N PRO A 207 13.13 10.68 -1.49
CA PRO A 207 13.51 12.06 -1.21
C PRO A 207 12.55 13.11 -1.80
N LEU A 208 11.82 12.76 -2.87
CA LEU A 208 10.85 13.66 -3.50
C LEU A 208 9.59 13.91 -2.66
N LEU A 209 9.30 13.05 -1.68
CA LEU A 209 8.17 13.20 -0.76
C LEU A 209 8.33 14.39 0.21
N VAL A 210 9.55 14.89 0.37
CA VAL A 210 9.85 16.07 1.21
C VAL A 210 10.27 17.30 0.39
N THR A 211 10.17 17.23 -0.94
CA THR A 211 10.45 18.39 -1.80
C THR A 211 9.40 19.48 -1.59
N GLU A 212 9.81 20.76 -1.64
CA GLU A 212 8.95 21.94 -1.51
C GLU A 212 8.13 22.20 -2.80
N SER A 213 7.43 21.15 -3.27
CA SER A 213 6.51 21.19 -4.40
C SER A 213 5.39 20.17 -4.23
N SER A 214 4.15 20.66 -4.16
CA SER A 214 2.94 19.82 -4.06
C SER A 214 2.81 18.83 -5.22
N SER A 215 3.12 19.27 -6.44
CA SER A 215 3.02 18.44 -7.65
C SER A 215 4.07 17.33 -7.67
N VAL A 216 5.29 17.62 -7.22
CA VAL A 216 6.38 16.63 -7.16
C VAL A 216 6.09 15.58 -6.10
N GLN A 217 5.70 16.00 -4.89
CA GLN A 217 5.31 15.08 -3.81
C GLN A 217 4.18 14.15 -4.26
N GLN A 218 3.15 14.69 -4.93
CA GLN A 218 2.04 13.87 -5.43
C GLN A 218 2.49 12.87 -6.49
N ALA A 219 3.30 13.29 -7.47
CA ALA A 219 3.77 12.39 -8.52
C ALA A 219 4.64 11.26 -7.96
N ALA A 220 5.57 11.58 -7.06
CA ALA A 220 6.39 10.58 -6.39
C ALA A 220 5.53 9.61 -5.58
N PHE A 221 4.57 10.13 -4.80
CA PHE A 221 3.63 9.33 -4.03
C PHE A 221 2.79 8.41 -4.92
N ASP A 222 2.18 8.91 -6.00
CA ASP A 222 1.32 8.10 -6.89
C ASP A 222 2.09 6.93 -7.54
N ILE A 223 3.35 7.16 -7.92
CA ILE A 223 4.23 6.10 -8.44
C ILE A 223 4.48 5.07 -7.34
N LEU A 224 4.92 5.50 -6.16
CA LEU A 224 5.29 4.63 -5.04
C LEU A 224 4.08 3.84 -4.51
N HIS A 225 2.95 4.50 -4.32
CA HIS A 225 1.70 3.94 -3.80
C HIS A 225 1.15 2.83 -4.72
N LYS A 226 1.44 2.91 -6.03
CA LYS A 226 1.07 1.86 -6.98
C LYS A 226 2.11 0.74 -7.08
N GLN A 227 3.40 1.05 -6.97
CA GLN A 227 4.49 0.08 -7.11
C GLN A 227 4.70 -0.80 -5.89
N ILE A 228 4.71 -0.19 -4.71
CA ILE A 228 5.07 -0.86 -3.47
C ILE A 228 4.19 -2.10 -3.24
N PRO A 229 2.84 -2.02 -3.32
CA PRO A 229 1.98 -3.20 -3.16
C PRO A 229 2.18 -4.26 -4.24
N ALA A 230 2.51 -3.86 -5.47
CA ALA A 230 2.72 -4.80 -6.59
C ALA A 230 4.01 -5.61 -6.40
N ALA A 231 5.06 -5.01 -5.86
CA ALA A 231 6.34 -5.68 -5.58
C ALA A 231 6.25 -6.67 -4.41
N GLN A 232 5.28 -6.52 -3.50
CA GLN A 232 5.19 -7.34 -2.28
C GLN A 232 4.91 -8.83 -2.54
N GLU A 233 4.25 -9.18 -3.65
CA GLU A 233 4.00 -10.58 -4.01
C GLU A 233 5.31 -11.31 -4.31
N GLU A 234 6.17 -10.70 -5.12
CA GLU A 234 7.48 -11.24 -5.47
C GLU A 234 8.40 -11.30 -4.25
N ILE A 235 8.44 -10.24 -3.44
CA ILE A 235 9.19 -10.22 -2.17
C ILE A 235 8.74 -11.35 -1.24
N SER A 236 7.43 -11.61 -1.18
CA SER A 236 6.87 -12.71 -0.37
C SER A 236 7.28 -14.09 -0.87
N ILE A 237 7.34 -14.29 -2.18
CA ILE A 237 7.83 -15.53 -2.79
C ILE A 237 9.33 -15.70 -2.50
N ASN A 238 10.13 -14.67 -2.72
CA ASN A 238 11.58 -14.70 -2.50
C ASN A 238 11.92 -14.94 -1.02
N ALA A 239 11.24 -14.27 -0.09
CA ALA A 239 11.42 -14.50 1.35
C ALA A 239 11.10 -15.95 1.76
N ALA A 240 10.09 -16.58 1.15
CA ALA A 240 9.75 -17.97 1.42
C ALA A 240 10.77 -18.96 0.85
N LEU A 241 11.31 -18.69 -0.34
CA LEU A 241 12.30 -19.56 -1.01
C LEU A 241 13.71 -19.43 -0.43
N GLU A 242 14.16 -18.19 -0.22
CA GLU A 242 15.52 -17.85 0.19
C GLU A 242 15.69 -17.80 1.71
N LYS A 243 14.58 -17.81 2.46
CA LYS A 243 14.54 -17.62 3.92
C LYS A 243 15.18 -16.31 4.37
N THR A 244 15.09 -15.29 3.53
CA THR A 244 15.53 -13.93 3.84
C THR A 244 14.53 -13.24 4.78
N THR A 245 15.01 -12.25 5.53
CA THR A 245 14.16 -11.42 6.39
C THR A 245 13.85 -10.13 5.64
N ALA A 246 12.58 -9.86 5.40
CA ALA A 246 12.19 -8.64 4.69
C ALA A 246 12.45 -7.41 5.57
N GLN A 247 12.86 -6.29 4.97
CA GLN A 247 13.08 -5.02 5.66
C GLN A 247 12.37 -3.90 4.89
N LEU A 248 11.86 -2.89 5.61
CA LEU A 248 11.41 -1.66 5.00
C LEU A 248 12.63 -0.84 4.52
N PRO A 249 12.51 -0.05 3.44
CA PRO A 249 13.61 0.79 2.95
C PRO A 249 14.04 1.83 3.99
N ASP A 250 15.35 1.96 4.21
CA ASP A 250 15.93 2.89 5.20
C ASP A 250 15.63 4.35 4.80
N GLU A 251 15.65 4.66 3.51
CA GLU A 251 15.30 5.98 2.98
C GLU A 251 13.86 6.35 3.33
N LEU A 252 12.91 5.41 3.25
CA LEU A 252 11.52 5.65 3.62
C LEU A 252 11.37 5.85 5.13
N LEU A 253 12.06 5.04 5.93
CA LEU A 253 12.05 5.17 7.39
C LEU A 253 12.67 6.51 7.83
N SER A 254 13.69 7.00 7.11
CA SER A 254 14.32 8.29 7.38
C SER A 254 13.32 9.46 7.34
N LEU A 255 12.29 9.36 6.50
CA LEU A 255 11.26 10.40 6.34
C LEU A 255 10.25 10.45 7.51
N VAL A 256 10.19 9.40 8.33
CA VAL A 256 9.27 9.32 9.47
C VAL A 256 9.96 9.36 10.83
N LEU A 257 11.28 9.56 10.85
CA LEU A 257 12.12 9.63 12.06
C LEU A 257 11.60 10.64 13.08
N GLU A 258 11.22 11.84 12.61
CA GLU A 258 10.78 12.94 13.46
C GLU A 258 9.31 13.26 13.21
N ALA A 259 8.45 12.88 14.15
CA ALA A 259 7.05 13.28 14.12
C ALA A 259 6.88 14.80 14.31
N PRO A 260 5.94 15.47 13.61
CA PRO A 260 5.71 16.89 13.78
C PRO A 260 5.41 17.27 15.23
N SER A 261 6.18 18.22 15.77
CA SER A 261 6.02 18.68 17.16
C SER A 261 4.74 19.51 17.35
N LYS A 262 4.29 19.68 18.60
CA LYS A 262 3.09 20.48 18.91
C LYS A 262 3.19 21.93 18.43
N ASP A 263 4.37 22.51 18.50
CA ASP A 263 4.62 23.89 18.04
C ASP A 263 4.50 23.99 16.52
N VAL A 264 5.05 23.00 15.80
CA VAL A 264 4.92 22.89 14.34
C VAL A 264 3.46 22.72 13.94
N ILE A 265 2.72 21.82 14.60
CA ILE A 265 1.28 21.61 14.34
C ILE A 265 0.49 22.92 14.51
N GLY A 266 0.81 23.71 15.55
CA GLY A 266 0.15 24.99 15.81
C GLY A 266 0.45 26.08 14.79
N SER A 267 1.55 25.96 14.04
CA SER A 267 2.01 26.95 13.06
C SER A 267 1.45 26.74 11.65
N TRP A 268 0.84 25.59 11.37
CA TRP A 268 0.38 25.24 10.03
C TRP A 268 -0.78 26.10 9.54
N ASP A 269 -0.64 26.59 8.30
CA ASP A 269 -1.71 27.26 7.56
C ASP A 269 -2.37 26.29 6.58
N PHE A 270 -3.68 26.10 6.72
CA PHE A 270 -4.51 25.27 5.84
C PHE A 270 -5.42 26.11 4.92
N SER A 271 -5.16 27.41 4.79
CA SER A 271 -5.99 28.34 4.01
C SER A 271 -6.06 28.00 2.52
N ARG A 272 -4.98 27.43 1.96
CA ARG A 272 -4.84 27.15 0.52
C ARG A 272 -4.60 25.68 0.21
N ALA A 273 -3.74 25.01 0.96
CA ALA A 273 -3.31 23.64 0.72
C ALA A 273 -2.88 22.98 2.03
N MET A 274 -2.69 21.66 2.00
CA MET A 274 -2.05 20.94 3.10
C MET A 274 -0.57 21.37 3.17
N PRO A 275 -0.04 21.70 4.37
CA PRO A 275 1.38 22.00 4.53
C PRO A 275 2.26 20.87 3.97
N LEU A 276 3.28 21.20 3.18
CA LEU A 276 4.08 20.23 2.45
C LEU A 276 4.84 19.27 3.38
N GLY A 277 5.37 19.75 4.50
CA GLY A 277 6.00 18.90 5.51
C GLY A 277 5.03 17.92 6.17
N LEU A 278 3.79 18.33 6.44
CA LEU A 278 2.75 17.42 6.95
C LEU A 278 2.40 16.37 5.88
N ARG A 279 2.18 16.81 4.65
CA ARG A 279 1.80 15.92 3.56
C ARG A 279 2.85 14.86 3.30
N GLY A 280 4.12 15.25 3.18
CA GLY A 280 5.25 14.34 3.04
C GLY A 280 5.28 13.30 4.16
N TYR A 281 5.15 13.74 5.41
CA TYR A 281 5.11 12.84 6.58
C TYR A 281 3.95 11.82 6.52
N LEU A 282 2.72 12.27 6.20
CA LEU A 282 1.56 11.37 6.11
C LEU A 282 1.66 10.41 4.92
N PHE A 283 2.17 10.89 3.78
CA PHE A 283 2.43 10.06 2.60
C PHE A 283 3.46 8.98 2.89
N SER A 284 4.58 9.32 3.54
CA SER A 284 5.58 8.32 3.93
C SER A 284 4.99 7.21 4.80
N TRP A 285 4.14 7.54 5.79
CA TRP A 285 3.44 6.53 6.57
C TRP A 285 2.46 5.68 5.76
N LEU A 286 1.76 6.28 4.81
CA LEU A 286 0.85 5.55 3.93
C LEU A 286 1.64 4.55 3.05
N LEU A 287 2.79 4.95 2.53
CA LEU A 287 3.71 4.06 1.78
C LEU A 287 4.32 2.96 2.65
N ILE A 288 4.57 3.21 3.95
CA ILE A 288 4.95 2.15 4.89
C ILE A 288 3.83 1.12 4.99
N PHE A 289 2.56 1.54 5.08
CA PHE A 289 1.43 0.61 5.12
C PHE A 289 1.18 -0.09 3.78
N ASP A 290 1.55 0.50 2.65
CA ASP A 290 1.50 -0.18 1.34
C ASP A 290 2.36 -1.44 1.28
N HIS A 291 3.48 -1.49 2.03
CA HIS A 291 4.30 -2.70 2.15
C HIS A 291 3.54 -3.86 2.83
N PHE A 292 2.47 -3.59 3.56
CA PHE A 292 1.63 -4.64 4.15
C PHE A 292 0.60 -5.19 3.15
N THR A 293 0.27 -4.44 2.10
CA THR A 293 -0.67 -4.88 1.07
C THR A 293 -0.02 -5.96 0.21
N ASN A 294 -0.75 -7.03 -0.11
CA ASN A 294 -0.27 -8.21 -0.83
C ASN A 294 0.90 -9.01 -0.20
N SER A 295 1.48 -8.53 0.91
CA SER A 295 2.51 -9.25 1.65
C SER A 295 1.99 -10.50 2.34
N SER A 296 2.81 -11.55 2.30
CA SER A 296 2.62 -12.78 3.08
C SER A 296 2.68 -12.51 4.58
N TYR A 297 2.15 -13.45 5.38
CA TYR A 297 2.17 -13.36 6.84
C TYR A 297 3.61 -13.23 7.41
N LYS A 298 4.58 -13.96 6.83
CA LYS A 298 5.98 -13.89 7.26
C LYS A 298 6.56 -12.50 7.02
N VAL A 299 6.41 -11.97 5.81
CA VAL A 299 6.92 -10.64 5.44
C VAL A 299 6.28 -9.54 6.31
N LYS A 300 4.97 -9.62 6.54
CA LYS A 300 4.26 -8.71 7.48
C LYS A 300 4.86 -8.76 8.89
N THR A 301 5.19 -9.96 9.37
CA THR A 301 5.82 -10.13 10.69
C THR A 301 7.18 -9.46 10.74
N ASP A 302 7.99 -9.61 9.69
CA ASP A 302 9.32 -8.99 9.60
C ASP A 302 9.23 -7.45 9.60
N TYR A 303 8.28 -6.88 8.86
CA TYR A 303 8.02 -5.43 8.88
C TYR A 303 7.56 -4.92 10.25
N ILE A 304 6.72 -5.69 10.97
CA ILE A 304 6.29 -5.35 12.32
C ILE A 304 7.49 -5.34 13.28
N GLU A 305 8.35 -6.35 13.20
CA GLU A 305 9.56 -6.44 14.02
C GLU A 305 10.54 -5.31 13.72
N HIS A 306 10.71 -4.93 12.45
CA HIS A 306 11.53 -3.79 12.06
C HIS A 306 10.97 -2.48 12.63
N LEU A 307 9.68 -2.18 12.42
CA LEU A 307 9.06 -0.97 12.98
C LEU A 307 9.08 -0.93 14.52
N GLN A 308 8.96 -2.08 15.16
CA GLN A 308 9.08 -2.19 16.61
C GLN A 308 10.48 -1.84 17.11
N LYS A 309 11.52 -2.28 16.38
CA LYS A 309 12.92 -2.01 16.71
C LYS A 309 13.26 -0.52 16.55
N GLU A 310 12.79 0.10 15.47
CA GLU A 310 13.04 1.52 15.21
C GLU A 310 12.22 2.46 16.10
N GLY A 311 11.05 2.02 16.58
CA GLY A 311 10.30 2.73 17.62
C GLY A 311 9.57 3.99 17.13
N HIS A 312 9.28 4.10 15.83
CA HIS A 312 8.57 5.25 15.25
C HIS A 312 7.05 5.23 15.48
N VAL A 313 6.45 4.05 15.67
CA VAL A 313 4.99 3.89 15.79
C VAL A 313 4.37 4.64 16.99
N PRO A 314 4.97 4.64 18.20
CA PRO A 314 4.49 5.48 19.29
C PRO A 314 4.48 6.97 18.97
N GLN A 315 5.49 7.46 18.24
CA GLN A 315 5.60 8.87 17.86
C GLN A 315 4.51 9.26 16.85
N LEU A 316 4.21 8.38 15.89
CA LEU A 316 3.06 8.52 15.01
C LEU A 316 1.76 8.63 15.81
N LEU A 317 1.50 7.70 16.74
CA LEU A 317 0.26 7.69 17.53
C LEU A 317 0.13 8.94 18.42
N ASP A 318 1.21 9.41 19.01
CA ASP A 318 1.23 10.68 19.76
C ASP A 318 0.90 11.88 18.85
N PHE A 319 1.49 11.94 17.65
CA PHE A 319 1.17 12.94 16.65
C PHE A 319 -0.30 12.89 16.21
N LEU A 320 -0.80 11.71 15.80
CA LEU A 320 -2.17 11.53 15.33
C LEU A 320 -3.17 11.92 16.41
N THR A 321 -2.94 11.53 17.67
CA THR A 321 -3.86 11.83 18.76
C THR A 321 -3.89 13.31 19.15
N GLU A 322 -2.77 14.03 19.02
CA GLU A 322 -2.75 15.49 19.15
C GLU A 322 -3.47 16.16 17.98
N PHE A 323 -3.14 15.77 16.74
CA PHE A 323 -3.66 16.41 15.53
C PHE A 323 -5.17 16.20 15.33
N LEU A 324 -5.67 15.01 15.70
CA LEU A 324 -7.10 14.66 15.69
C LEU A 324 -7.86 15.19 16.92
N GLY A 325 -7.17 15.79 17.90
CA GLY A 325 -7.79 16.49 19.03
C GLY A 325 -8.12 15.64 20.26
N HIS A 326 -7.64 14.39 20.33
CA HIS A 326 -7.88 13.51 21.48
C HIS A 326 -7.20 14.04 22.76
N THR A 327 -6.01 14.61 22.64
CA THR A 327 -5.28 15.18 23.79
C THR A 327 -6.05 16.33 24.46
N LYS A 328 -6.85 17.06 23.68
CA LYS A 328 -7.71 18.17 24.14
C LYS A 328 -9.13 17.72 24.53
N GLY A 329 -9.42 16.42 24.44
CA GLY A 329 -10.74 15.86 24.74
C GLY A 329 -11.82 16.28 23.73
N LYS A 330 -11.42 16.74 22.55
CA LYS A 330 -12.30 17.19 21.47
C LYS A 330 -11.90 16.50 20.16
N PRO A 331 -12.08 15.18 20.07
CA PRO A 331 -11.71 14.45 18.86
C PRO A 331 -12.55 14.92 17.68
N VAL A 332 -11.94 14.93 16.49
CA VAL A 332 -12.64 15.26 15.24
C VAL A 332 -13.73 14.23 14.94
N ASP A 333 -14.86 14.70 14.40
CA ASP A 333 -15.90 13.82 13.88
C ASP A 333 -15.56 13.39 12.45
N ILE A 334 -15.44 12.09 12.24
CA ILE A 334 -15.10 11.44 10.96
C ILE A 334 -16.23 10.55 10.45
N SER A 335 -17.44 10.69 11.01
CA SER A 335 -18.61 9.87 10.65
C SER A 335 -18.99 9.88 9.17
N LYS A 336 -18.54 10.89 8.41
CA LYS A 336 -18.84 11.06 6.98
C LYS A 336 -17.86 10.34 6.06
N PHE A 337 -16.78 9.78 6.60
CA PHE A 337 -15.72 9.17 5.81
C PHE A 337 -15.71 7.66 5.97
N ASP A 338 -15.47 6.96 4.86
CA ASP A 338 -15.09 5.55 4.92
C ASP A 338 -13.62 5.49 5.35
N LEU A 339 -13.34 4.99 6.55
CA LEU A 339 -11.97 4.89 7.06
C LEU A 339 -11.19 3.73 6.44
N SER A 340 -11.85 2.79 5.77
CA SER A 340 -11.17 1.61 5.21
C SER A 340 -10.37 1.95 3.96
N ARG A 341 -10.63 3.10 3.35
CA ARG A 341 -9.93 3.61 2.16
C ARG A 341 -9.72 5.10 2.33
N TYR A 342 -8.67 5.64 1.74
CA TYR A 342 -8.47 7.09 1.64
C TYR A 342 -8.79 7.55 0.22
N ASP A 343 -9.63 8.58 0.12
CA ASP A 343 -9.93 9.28 -1.13
C ASP A 343 -9.55 10.76 -0.99
N PRO A 344 -8.49 11.23 -1.68
CA PRO A 344 -8.03 12.62 -1.61
C PRO A 344 -9.04 13.63 -2.19
N HIS A 345 -10.11 13.16 -2.84
CA HIS A 345 -11.18 13.99 -3.38
C HIS A 345 -12.46 13.97 -2.53
N ALA A 346 -12.47 13.26 -1.40
CA ALA A 346 -13.65 13.14 -0.54
C ALA A 346 -13.95 14.38 0.31
N THR A 347 -13.04 15.36 0.37
CA THR A 347 -13.20 16.55 1.23
C THR A 347 -12.99 17.86 0.47
N ASP A 348 -13.71 18.90 0.91
CA ASP A 348 -13.68 20.22 0.26
C ASP A 348 -12.62 21.18 0.84
N THR A 349 -11.92 20.79 1.92
CA THR A 349 -10.96 21.69 2.60
C THR A 349 -9.65 20.98 2.94
N PRO A 350 -8.49 21.64 2.83
CA PRO A 350 -7.19 21.00 3.11
C PRO A 350 -7.05 20.46 4.54
N LEU A 351 -7.66 21.12 5.53
CA LEU A 351 -7.63 20.64 6.91
C LEU A 351 -8.49 19.38 7.11
N ALA A 352 -9.65 19.30 6.44
CA ALA A 352 -10.49 18.11 6.49
C ALA A 352 -9.78 16.93 5.83
N ASP A 353 -9.14 17.17 4.68
CA ASP A 353 -8.34 16.17 3.96
C ASP A 353 -7.20 15.61 4.83
N ALA A 354 -6.39 16.50 5.42
CA ALA A 354 -5.31 16.11 6.31
C ALA A 354 -5.79 15.29 7.51
N ARG A 355 -6.94 15.66 8.09
CA ARG A 355 -7.55 14.93 9.22
C ARG A 355 -8.13 13.60 8.80
N TYR A 356 -8.69 13.50 7.60
CA TYR A 356 -9.16 12.23 7.05
C TYR A 356 -8.00 11.28 6.81
N LEU A 357 -6.92 11.74 6.17
CA LEU A 357 -5.70 10.95 5.98
C LEU A 357 -5.10 10.52 7.33
N ALA A 358 -4.99 11.42 8.31
CA ALA A 358 -4.52 11.08 9.66
C ALA A 358 -5.41 10.03 10.35
N ALA A 359 -6.74 10.13 10.21
CA ALA A 359 -7.66 9.13 10.74
C ALA A 359 -7.55 7.78 10.02
N HIS A 360 -7.33 7.79 8.71
CA HIS A 360 -7.05 6.58 7.94
C HIS A 360 -5.74 5.91 8.37
N LEU A 361 -4.66 6.68 8.57
CA LEU A 361 -3.39 6.17 9.11
C LEU A 361 -3.56 5.59 10.52
N TYR A 362 -4.38 6.20 11.37
CA TYR A 362 -4.73 5.61 12.67
C TYR A 362 -5.42 4.24 12.49
N PHE A 363 -6.41 4.15 11.59
CA PHE A 363 -7.07 2.89 11.25
C PHE A 363 -6.07 1.83 10.74
N LEU A 364 -5.19 2.17 9.80
CA LEU A 364 -4.15 1.26 9.29
C LEU A 364 -3.18 0.82 10.38
N THR A 365 -2.81 1.72 11.29
CA THR A 365 -1.95 1.39 12.45
C THR A 365 -2.62 0.34 13.33
N LEU A 366 -3.92 0.46 13.61
CA LEU A 366 -4.65 -0.55 14.40
C LEU A 366 -4.85 -1.86 13.63
N GLN A 367 -5.03 -1.80 12.31
CA GLN A 367 -5.24 -2.98 11.46
C GLN A 367 -3.96 -3.81 11.31
N HIS A 368 -2.83 -3.15 11.03
CA HIS A 368 -1.57 -3.82 10.71
C HIS A 368 -0.65 -3.98 11.91
N LEU A 369 -0.72 -3.06 12.89
CA LEU A 369 0.16 -3.00 14.06
C LEU A 369 -0.64 -3.02 15.40
N PRO A 370 -1.58 -3.96 15.60
CA PRO A 370 -2.46 -3.94 16.78
C PRO A 370 -1.70 -4.12 18.11
N SER A 371 -0.62 -4.90 18.12
CA SER A 371 0.22 -5.12 19.31
C SER A 371 0.94 -3.84 19.75
N LEU A 372 1.55 -3.12 18.80
CA LEU A 372 2.22 -1.84 19.04
C LEU A 372 1.22 -0.75 19.46
N SER A 373 0.07 -0.68 18.76
CA SER A 373 -1.02 0.25 19.10
C SER A 373 -1.54 0.04 20.52
N LYS A 374 -1.71 -1.22 20.92
CA LYS A 374 -2.14 -1.60 22.26
C LYS A 374 -1.10 -1.26 23.32
N SER A 375 0.19 -1.53 23.07
CA SER A 375 1.26 -1.15 24.00
C SER A 375 1.27 0.35 24.25
N TRP A 376 1.24 1.15 23.18
CA TRP A 376 1.17 2.60 23.27
C TRP A 376 -0.06 3.07 24.07
N TRP A 377 -1.24 2.48 23.82
CA TRP A 377 -2.47 2.86 24.53
C TRP A 377 -2.41 2.55 26.03
N ILE A 378 -1.83 1.40 26.41
CA ILE A 378 -1.62 1.00 27.82
C ILE A 378 -0.62 1.95 28.50
N ASP A 379 0.44 2.34 27.79
CA ASP A 379 1.51 3.20 28.31
C ASP A 379 1.13 4.69 28.34
N CYS A 380 -0.01 5.06 27.73
CA CYS A 380 -0.49 6.43 27.67
C CYS A 380 -0.86 6.96 29.06
N LYS A 381 -0.08 7.93 29.56
CA LYS A 381 -0.24 8.49 30.92
C LYS A 381 -1.48 9.36 31.10
N SER A 382 -1.97 9.98 30.02
CA SER A 382 -3.10 10.91 30.08
C SER A 382 -4.42 10.14 30.07
N ARG A 383 -5.08 10.06 31.23
CA ARG A 383 -6.41 9.43 31.35
C ARG A 383 -7.44 10.03 30.37
N GLN A 384 -7.39 11.34 30.14
CA GLN A 384 -8.29 12.01 29.20
C GLN A 384 -8.05 11.52 27.77
N THR A 385 -6.79 11.44 27.35
CA THR A 385 -6.42 10.94 26.01
C THR A 385 -6.85 9.49 25.86
N VAL A 386 -6.56 8.63 26.85
CA VAL A 386 -6.95 7.20 26.84
C VAL A 386 -8.45 7.04 26.59
N LEU A 387 -9.30 7.74 27.35
CA LEU A 387 -10.76 7.67 27.21
C LEU A 387 -11.26 8.26 25.88
N ALA A 388 -10.65 9.36 25.43
CA ALA A 388 -11.00 10.00 24.16
C ALA A 388 -10.62 9.11 22.96
N VAL A 389 -9.50 8.39 23.03
CA VAL A 389 -9.08 7.42 22.00
C VAL A 389 -10.00 6.21 22.05
N GLU A 390 -10.21 5.61 23.22
CA GLU A 390 -11.02 4.40 23.39
C GLU A 390 -12.44 4.57 22.82
N SER A 391 -13.15 5.63 23.23
CA SER A 391 -14.52 5.89 22.78
C SER A 391 -14.63 6.23 21.30
N TRP A 392 -13.61 6.91 20.75
CA TRP A 392 -13.58 7.26 19.32
C TRP A 392 -13.27 6.04 18.46
N THR A 393 -12.33 5.20 18.89
CA THR A 393 -11.98 3.94 18.23
C THR A 393 -13.16 2.98 18.23
N GLU A 394 -13.85 2.80 19.36
CA GLU A 394 -15.06 1.99 19.46
C GLU A 394 -16.14 2.42 18.46
N ARG A 395 -16.30 3.74 18.28
CA ARG A 395 -17.35 4.30 17.43
C ARG A 395 -17.03 4.23 15.94
N PHE A 396 -15.80 4.58 15.54
CA PHE A 396 -15.48 4.83 14.13
C PHE A 396 -14.55 3.78 13.51
N VAL A 397 -13.66 3.17 14.30
CA VAL A 397 -12.56 2.35 13.79
C VAL A 397 -12.84 0.85 14.00
N SER A 398 -13.17 0.47 15.23
CA SER A 398 -13.44 -0.92 15.62
C SER A 398 -14.49 -1.64 14.76
N PRO A 399 -15.60 -1.03 14.32
CA PRO A 399 -16.58 -1.71 13.48
C PRO A 399 -15.98 -2.28 12.19
N HIS A 400 -15.07 -1.53 11.54
CA HIS A 400 -14.40 -1.92 10.31
C HIS A 400 -13.41 -3.07 10.55
N ILE A 401 -12.57 -2.95 11.58
CA ILE A 401 -11.57 -3.96 11.94
C ILE A 401 -12.25 -5.27 12.38
N VAL A 402 -13.31 -5.19 13.20
CA VAL A 402 -14.08 -6.36 13.64
C VAL A 402 -14.73 -7.07 12.45
N ALA A 403 -15.36 -6.32 11.54
CA ALA A 403 -15.97 -6.91 10.36
C ALA A 403 -14.95 -7.65 9.50
N ALA A 404 -13.79 -7.04 9.24
CA ALA A 404 -12.70 -7.66 8.49
C ALA A 404 -12.15 -8.93 9.18
N ALA A 405 -11.92 -8.88 10.50
CA ALA A 405 -11.42 -10.02 11.26
C ALA A 405 -12.42 -11.20 11.26
N LEU A 406 -13.71 -10.92 11.43
CA LEU A 406 -14.76 -11.94 11.38
C LEU A 406 -14.94 -12.53 9.97
N ALA A 407 -14.80 -11.70 8.93
CA ALA A 407 -14.81 -12.16 7.54
C ALA A 407 -13.64 -13.11 7.25
N ALA A 408 -12.42 -12.77 7.68
CA ALA A 408 -11.24 -13.62 7.52
C ALA A 408 -11.41 -14.99 8.21
N VAL A 409 -11.99 -15.03 9.41
CA VAL A 409 -12.31 -16.31 10.08
C VAL A 409 -13.37 -17.09 9.32
N SER A 410 -14.39 -16.43 8.78
CA SER A 410 -15.42 -17.08 7.97
C SER A 410 -14.85 -17.68 6.68
N GLU A 411 -13.93 -17.00 6.02
CA GLU A 411 -13.26 -17.49 4.81
C GLU A 411 -12.39 -18.71 5.14
N TRP A 412 -11.55 -18.61 6.17
CA TRP A 412 -10.72 -19.74 6.63
C TRP A 412 -11.57 -20.94 7.06
N ALA A 413 -12.68 -20.74 7.77
CA ALA A 413 -13.55 -21.82 8.21
C ALA A 413 -14.11 -22.64 7.03
N ASN A 414 -14.32 -21.99 5.88
CA ASN A 414 -14.82 -22.59 4.64
C ASN A 414 -13.69 -23.06 3.70
N SER A 415 -12.42 -22.84 4.05
CA SER A 415 -11.29 -23.22 3.20
C SER A 415 -11.00 -24.72 3.26
N ALA A 416 -10.30 -25.23 2.25
CA ALA A 416 -9.84 -26.61 2.21
C ALA A 416 -8.92 -26.94 3.40
N ASP A 417 -8.19 -25.97 3.94
CA ASP A 417 -7.28 -26.18 5.07
C ASP A 417 -8.00 -26.59 6.36
N ASN A 418 -9.24 -26.11 6.57
CA ASN A 418 -10.08 -26.58 7.67
C ASN A 418 -10.85 -27.85 7.27
N ALA A 419 -11.46 -27.84 6.08
CA ALA A 419 -12.40 -28.87 5.63
C ALA A 419 -11.77 -30.23 5.30
N ALA A 420 -10.52 -30.27 4.82
CA ALA A 420 -9.83 -31.51 4.44
C ALA A 420 -9.16 -32.22 5.64
N SER A 421 -9.26 -31.66 6.84
CA SER A 421 -8.67 -32.28 8.04
C SER A 421 -9.68 -33.19 8.74
N ASP A 422 -9.27 -34.41 9.11
CA ASP A 422 -10.02 -35.30 10.03
C ASP A 422 -10.20 -34.66 11.43
N GLU A 423 -9.60 -33.49 11.65
CA GLU A 423 -9.60 -32.68 12.86
C GLU A 423 -10.34 -31.33 12.65
N ALA A 424 -11.25 -31.25 11.67
CA ALA A 424 -11.92 -30.02 11.28
C ALA A 424 -12.68 -29.36 12.44
N LEU A 425 -12.59 -28.03 12.54
CA LEU A 425 -13.41 -27.27 13.48
C LEU A 425 -14.76 -26.93 12.85
N THR A 426 -15.83 -27.11 13.63
CA THR A 426 -17.13 -26.49 13.33
C THR A 426 -17.11 -25.05 13.81
N VAL A 427 -17.02 -24.09 12.90
CA VAL A 427 -16.93 -22.65 13.23
C VAL A 427 -18.20 -21.93 12.83
N LYS A 428 -18.74 -21.10 13.73
CA LYS A 428 -19.88 -20.22 13.49
C LYS A 428 -19.51 -18.79 13.84
N VAL A 429 -19.66 -17.89 12.88
CA VAL A 429 -19.34 -16.46 13.03
C VAL A 429 -20.62 -15.67 13.23
N ASN A 430 -20.71 -14.92 14.33
CA ASN A 430 -21.84 -14.00 14.60
C ASN A 430 -21.37 -12.56 14.45
N GLN A 431 -21.61 -12.00 13.25
CA GLN A 431 -21.23 -10.64 12.88
C GLN A 431 -21.85 -9.58 13.80
N ARG A 432 -23.14 -9.72 14.14
CA ARG A 432 -23.84 -8.75 15.01
C ARG A 432 -23.38 -8.83 16.46
N GLY A 433 -23.13 -10.04 16.96
CA GLY A 433 -22.64 -10.28 18.31
C GLY A 433 -21.14 -10.07 18.50
N LYS A 434 -20.40 -9.81 17.41
CA LYS A 434 -18.93 -9.67 17.39
C LYS A 434 -18.22 -10.87 18.03
N GLU A 435 -18.69 -12.07 17.73
CA GLU A 435 -18.19 -13.31 18.37
C GLU A 435 -18.05 -14.47 17.38
N ILE A 436 -17.15 -15.39 17.70
CA ILE A 436 -16.89 -16.62 16.96
C ILE A 436 -17.11 -17.79 17.90
N THR A 437 -17.96 -18.74 17.53
CA THR A 437 -18.10 -20.02 18.23
C THR A 437 -17.37 -21.11 17.48
N ALA A 438 -16.46 -21.82 18.14
CA ALA A 438 -15.72 -22.94 17.56
C ALA A 438 -16.00 -24.22 18.34
N GLY A 439 -16.30 -25.30 17.63
CA GLY A 439 -16.61 -26.61 18.16
C GLY A 439 -15.72 -27.71 17.56
N TYR A 440 -15.34 -28.69 18.37
CA TYR A 440 -14.70 -29.93 17.93
C TYR A 440 -15.54 -31.11 18.40
N GLU A 441 -15.93 -31.99 17.47
CA GLU A 441 -16.79 -33.13 17.75
C GLU A 441 -15.99 -34.36 18.19
N VAL A 442 -16.47 -35.04 19.24
CA VAL A 442 -15.95 -36.31 19.73
C VAL A 442 -17.12 -37.14 20.25
N ASP A 443 -17.38 -38.31 19.68
CA ASP A 443 -18.51 -39.21 20.02
C ASP A 443 -19.85 -38.47 20.15
N GLU A 444 -20.23 -37.69 19.13
CA GLU A 444 -21.48 -36.90 19.08
C GLU A 444 -21.56 -35.77 20.15
N GLN A 445 -20.48 -35.51 20.90
CA GLN A 445 -20.37 -34.37 21.81
C GLN A 445 -19.42 -33.32 21.28
N PHE A 446 -19.78 -32.05 21.44
CA PHE A 446 -18.93 -30.93 21.03
C PHE A 446 -18.16 -30.33 22.19
N MET A 447 -16.83 -30.29 22.11
CA MET A 447 -16.03 -29.35 22.89
C MET A 447 -16.20 -27.98 22.26
N THR A 448 -16.61 -26.96 23.02
CA THR A 448 -16.99 -25.67 22.42
C THR A 448 -16.41 -24.48 23.19
N ILE A 449 -15.82 -23.54 22.44
CA ILE A 449 -15.36 -22.24 22.93
C ILE A 449 -16.04 -21.10 22.16
N VAL A 450 -16.04 -19.92 22.77
CA VAL A 450 -16.42 -18.66 22.11
C VAL A 450 -15.29 -17.65 22.23
N VAL A 451 -15.00 -16.95 21.14
CA VAL A 451 -14.05 -15.83 21.08
C VAL A 451 -14.87 -14.56 20.88
N ARG A 452 -14.84 -13.64 21.84
CA ARG A 452 -15.57 -12.37 21.82
C ARG A 452 -14.63 -11.22 21.54
N LEU A 453 -14.98 -10.37 20.56
CA LEU A 453 -14.24 -9.15 20.26
C LEU A 453 -14.89 -7.99 21.04
N PRO A 454 -14.12 -7.26 21.88
CA PRO A 454 -14.66 -6.12 22.63
C PRO A 454 -15.03 -4.96 21.70
N ALA A 455 -15.79 -4.00 22.22
CA ALA A 455 -16.29 -2.89 21.42
C ALA A 455 -15.17 -1.97 20.89
N ASN A 456 -14.08 -1.82 21.65
CA ASN A 456 -12.87 -1.07 21.32
C ASN A 456 -11.72 -1.96 20.76
N TYR A 457 -12.02 -3.15 20.24
CA TYR A 457 -11.02 -4.00 19.56
C TYR A 457 -10.37 -3.22 18.38
N PRO A 458 -9.04 -3.28 18.18
CA PRO A 458 -8.05 -4.16 18.81
C PRO A 458 -7.32 -3.61 20.05
N LEU A 459 -7.73 -2.46 20.61
CA LEU A 459 -7.07 -1.89 21.80
C LEU A 459 -7.21 -2.83 23.01
N ALA A 460 -8.43 -3.31 23.28
CA ALA A 460 -8.63 -4.38 24.24
C ALA A 460 -8.48 -5.76 23.58
N PRO A 461 -7.89 -6.74 24.29
CA PRO A 461 -7.75 -8.09 23.76
C PRO A 461 -9.11 -8.77 23.58
N VAL A 462 -9.16 -9.77 22.70
CA VAL A 462 -10.28 -10.70 22.66
C VAL A 462 -10.43 -11.45 23.98
N VAL A 463 -11.65 -11.88 24.28
CA VAL A 463 -11.96 -12.73 25.43
C VAL A 463 -12.33 -14.12 24.92
N VAL A 464 -11.66 -15.16 25.44
CA VAL A 464 -11.94 -16.55 25.05
C VAL A 464 -12.59 -17.26 26.23
N GLU A 465 -13.83 -17.70 26.03
CA GLU A 465 -14.65 -18.37 27.07
C GLU A 465 -15.01 -19.79 26.65
N GLY A 466 -15.17 -20.68 27.63
CA GLY A 466 -15.63 -22.05 27.39
C GLY A 466 -17.15 -22.14 27.44
N ILE A 467 -17.76 -22.71 26.40
CA ILE A 467 -19.20 -23.00 26.35
C ILE A 467 -19.50 -24.42 26.81
N ASN A 468 -18.74 -25.39 26.30
CA ASN A 468 -18.90 -26.80 26.67
C ASN A 468 -17.54 -27.47 26.87
N ARG A 469 -17.18 -27.74 28.12
CA ARG A 469 -15.99 -28.51 28.50
C ARG A 469 -16.33 -30.01 28.51
N VAL A 470 -15.49 -30.79 27.83
CA VAL A 470 -15.60 -32.25 27.76
C VAL A 470 -14.23 -32.87 27.95
N ALA A 471 -14.14 -34.07 28.54
CA ALA A 471 -12.94 -34.92 28.60
C ALA A 471 -11.72 -34.40 29.40
N VAL A 472 -11.69 -33.14 29.83
CA VAL A 472 -10.52 -32.53 30.50
C VAL A 472 -10.86 -31.86 31.83
N SER A 473 -9.87 -31.74 32.71
CA SER A 473 -10.01 -31.01 33.98
C SER A 473 -10.22 -29.51 33.75
N GLU A 474 -10.83 -28.82 34.72
CA GLU A 474 -11.05 -27.37 34.67
C GLU A 474 -9.73 -26.61 34.50
N GLN A 475 -8.70 -27.01 35.25
CA GLN A 475 -7.38 -26.37 35.17
C GLN A 475 -6.77 -26.46 33.76
N LYS A 476 -6.86 -27.63 33.12
CA LYS A 476 -6.34 -27.84 31.76
C LYS A 476 -7.15 -27.06 30.73
N TRP A 477 -8.47 -27.04 30.87
CA TRP A 477 -9.36 -26.27 30.01
C TRP A 477 -9.08 -24.77 30.09
N GLN A 478 -8.99 -24.21 31.30
CA GLN A 478 -8.64 -22.80 31.49
C GLN A 478 -7.26 -22.46 30.93
N ALA A 479 -6.30 -23.39 30.99
CA ALA A 479 -5.01 -23.22 30.34
C ALA A 479 -5.12 -23.15 28.81
N TRP A 480 -6.01 -23.93 28.19
CA TRP A 480 -6.26 -23.85 26.74
C TRP A 480 -6.93 -22.54 26.33
N LEU A 481 -7.92 -22.06 27.09
CA LEU A 481 -8.57 -20.78 26.81
C LEU A 481 -7.55 -19.63 26.88
N ARG A 482 -6.73 -19.59 27.93
CA ARG A 482 -5.64 -18.60 28.06
C ARG A 482 -4.60 -18.74 26.96
N ASN A 483 -4.24 -19.95 26.55
CA ASN A 483 -3.29 -20.17 25.46
C ASN A 483 -3.88 -19.68 24.12
N CYS A 484 -5.14 -19.97 23.83
CA CYS A 484 -5.85 -19.47 22.66
C CYS A 484 -5.83 -17.93 22.63
N GLN A 485 -6.26 -17.27 23.72
CA GLN A 485 -6.24 -15.82 23.86
C GLN A 485 -4.82 -15.24 23.74
N GLY A 486 -3.84 -15.92 24.34
CA GLY A 486 -2.43 -15.56 24.28
C GLY A 486 -1.90 -15.61 22.85
N VAL A 487 -2.15 -16.70 22.12
CA VAL A 487 -1.75 -16.82 20.72
C VAL A 487 -2.31 -15.67 19.90
N VAL A 488 -3.62 -15.38 19.97
CA VAL A 488 -4.22 -14.22 19.27
C VAL A 488 -3.50 -12.91 19.62
N THR A 489 -3.16 -12.72 20.90
CA THR A 489 -2.50 -11.50 21.37
C THR A 489 -1.08 -11.36 20.80
N PHE A 490 -0.34 -12.46 20.69
CA PHE A 490 1.05 -12.48 20.22
C PHE A 490 1.19 -12.69 18.71
N SER A 491 0.14 -13.12 18.01
CA SER A 491 0.07 -13.23 16.55
C SER A 491 -0.55 -11.99 15.90
N ASN A 492 -0.33 -10.80 16.48
CA ASN A 492 -0.86 -9.53 15.99
C ASN A 492 -2.38 -9.57 15.71
N GLY A 493 -3.16 -10.20 16.58
CA GLY A 493 -4.61 -10.25 16.47
C GLY A 493 -5.15 -11.33 15.53
N ASN A 494 -4.32 -12.22 14.97
CA ASN A 494 -4.79 -13.29 14.09
C ASN A 494 -5.65 -14.31 14.86
N LEU A 495 -6.97 -14.23 14.65
CA LEU A 495 -7.97 -15.08 15.30
C LEU A 495 -7.85 -16.54 14.86
N VAL A 496 -7.45 -16.80 13.61
CA VAL A 496 -7.31 -18.15 13.06
C VAL A 496 -6.21 -18.92 13.80
N ASP A 497 -5.07 -18.30 14.07
CA ASP A 497 -3.97 -18.93 14.83
C ASP A 497 -4.42 -19.32 16.24
N GLY A 498 -5.24 -18.47 16.88
CA GLY A 498 -5.86 -18.78 18.16
C GLY A 498 -6.72 -20.05 18.10
N LEU A 499 -7.59 -20.15 17.09
CA LEU A 499 -8.46 -21.32 16.87
C LEU A 499 -7.65 -22.58 16.55
N ILE A 500 -6.62 -22.48 15.70
CA ILE A 500 -5.72 -23.58 15.36
C ILE A 500 -4.96 -24.06 16.61
N SER A 501 -4.48 -23.15 17.48
CA SER A 501 -3.82 -23.54 18.72
C SER A 501 -4.78 -24.28 19.67
N TRP A 502 -6.03 -23.83 19.75
CA TRP A 502 -7.06 -24.55 20.51
C TRP A 502 -7.33 -25.95 19.93
N ARG A 503 -7.52 -26.07 18.61
CA ARG A 503 -7.65 -27.37 17.92
C ARG A 503 -6.49 -28.32 18.27
N ARG A 504 -5.25 -27.83 18.17
CA ARG A 504 -4.05 -28.62 18.47
C ARG A 504 -4.05 -29.16 19.91
N ASN A 505 -4.51 -28.36 20.88
CA ASN A 505 -4.62 -28.79 22.28
C ASN A 505 -5.69 -29.87 22.48
N VAL A 506 -6.84 -29.75 21.80
CA VAL A 506 -7.93 -30.73 21.82
C VAL A 506 -7.44 -32.06 21.23
N VAL A 507 -6.98 -32.03 19.98
CA VAL A 507 -6.47 -33.20 19.24
C VAL A 507 -5.34 -33.87 20.01
N GLY A 508 -4.36 -33.09 20.48
CA GLY A 508 -3.22 -33.62 21.22
C GLY A 508 -3.60 -34.33 22.52
N THR A 509 -4.77 -34.01 23.10
CA THR A 509 -5.27 -34.67 24.32
C THR A 509 -6.07 -35.94 24.03
N LEU A 510 -6.75 -35.98 22.89
CA LEU A 510 -7.48 -37.15 22.41
C LEU A 510 -6.54 -38.20 21.81
N LYS A 511 -5.36 -37.77 21.34
CA LYS A 511 -4.35 -38.66 20.77
C LYS A 511 -3.96 -39.76 21.76
N GLY A 512 -4.19 -41.02 21.36
CA GLY A 512 -3.88 -42.20 22.15
C GLY A 512 -4.91 -42.56 23.23
N GLN A 513 -6.04 -41.84 23.32
CA GLN A 513 -7.18 -42.28 24.12
C GLN A 513 -7.92 -43.41 23.39
N THR A 514 -8.28 -44.46 24.13
CA THR A 514 -9.08 -45.56 23.60
C THR A 514 -10.49 -45.49 24.16
N GLU A 515 -11.47 -45.98 23.40
CA GLU A 515 -12.86 -46.10 23.84
C GLU A 515 -13.02 -46.96 25.10
N CYS A 516 -14.09 -46.69 25.86
CA CYS A 516 -14.50 -47.55 26.96
C CYS A 516 -15.04 -48.86 26.42
N ALA A 517 -14.51 -49.99 26.89
CA ALA A 517 -14.92 -51.31 26.40
C ALA A 517 -16.30 -51.80 26.89
N ILE A 518 -17.12 -50.92 27.50
CA ILE A 518 -18.52 -51.19 27.87
C ILE A 518 -19.47 -50.45 26.93
N CYS A 519 -19.26 -49.13 26.75
CA CYS A 519 -20.16 -48.30 25.95
C CYS A 519 -19.63 -47.98 24.54
N TYR A 520 -18.38 -48.39 24.23
CA TYR A 520 -17.72 -48.12 22.95
C TYR A 520 -17.67 -46.62 22.61
N SER A 521 -17.44 -45.81 23.65
CA SER A 521 -17.27 -44.36 23.51
C SER A 521 -16.02 -43.92 24.28
N ILE A 522 -15.28 -42.99 23.73
CA ILE A 522 -14.20 -42.25 24.38
C ILE A 522 -14.80 -41.34 25.46
N ILE A 523 -15.97 -40.73 25.24
CA ILE A 523 -16.59 -39.83 26.22
C ILE A 523 -17.83 -40.47 26.85
N SER A 524 -17.90 -40.41 28.19
CA SER A 524 -19.08 -40.84 28.94
C SER A 524 -20.19 -39.78 28.94
N ALA A 525 -21.40 -40.16 29.34
CA ALA A 525 -22.50 -39.21 29.61
C ALA A 525 -22.11 -38.11 30.62
N ASP A 526 -21.19 -38.41 31.55
CA ASP A 526 -20.66 -37.46 32.55
C ASP A 526 -19.49 -36.60 32.00
N LYS A 527 -19.25 -36.65 30.69
CA LYS A 527 -18.20 -35.90 29.98
C LYS A 527 -16.77 -36.24 30.43
N GLN A 528 -16.56 -37.44 30.96
CA GLN A 528 -15.25 -37.93 31.42
C GLN A 528 -14.66 -38.95 30.45
N LEU A 529 -13.32 -38.97 30.37
CA LEU A 529 -12.55 -40.00 29.67
C LEU A 529 -12.51 -41.32 30.45
N PRO A 530 -12.23 -42.46 29.79
CA PRO A 530 -12.08 -43.75 30.45
C PRO A 530 -10.79 -43.72 31.29
N SER A 531 -10.93 -43.70 32.61
CA SER A 531 -9.79 -43.55 33.53
C SER A 531 -9.47 -44.83 34.30
N LYS A 532 -10.39 -45.79 34.36
CA LYS A 532 -10.20 -47.04 35.10
C LYS A 532 -9.65 -48.13 34.19
N ARG A 533 -8.42 -48.55 34.44
CA ARG A 533 -7.70 -49.59 33.67
C ARG A 533 -7.72 -50.92 34.41
N CYS A 534 -8.14 -51.99 33.74
CA CYS A 534 -7.99 -53.34 34.30
C CYS A 534 -6.50 -53.70 34.42
N SER A 535 -6.07 -54.16 35.59
CA SER A 535 -4.67 -54.58 35.81
C SER A 535 -4.29 -55.80 34.97
N THR A 536 -5.23 -56.69 34.68
CA THR A 536 -5.01 -57.92 33.90
C THR A 536 -5.07 -57.68 32.39
N CYS A 537 -6.22 -57.27 31.85
CA CYS A 537 -6.41 -57.16 30.39
C CYS A 537 -6.10 -55.76 29.82
N LYS A 538 -5.72 -54.79 30.68
CA LYS A 538 -5.31 -53.43 30.31
C LYS A 538 -6.34 -52.55 29.58
N ASN A 539 -7.55 -53.06 29.33
CA ASN A 539 -8.66 -52.28 28.79
C ASN A 539 -9.11 -51.18 29.75
N LEU A 540 -9.63 -50.09 29.18
CA LEU A 540 -10.07 -48.89 29.88
C LEU A 540 -11.60 -48.82 29.97
N PHE A 541 -12.07 -48.23 31.07
CA PHE A 541 -13.48 -48.07 31.39
C PHE A 541 -13.76 -46.69 31.97
N HIS A 542 -14.90 -46.10 31.63
CA HIS A 542 -15.41 -44.95 32.39
C HIS A 542 -15.81 -45.41 33.80
N THR A 543 -15.58 -44.54 34.78
CA THR A 543 -15.96 -44.80 36.17
C THR A 543 -17.46 -45.11 36.30
N SER A 544 -18.33 -44.37 35.61
CA SER A 544 -19.78 -44.57 35.66
C SER A 544 -20.24 -45.84 34.96
N CYS A 545 -19.66 -46.20 33.81
CA CYS A 545 -19.93 -47.48 33.12
C CYS A 545 -19.54 -48.67 34.01
N LEU A 546 -18.33 -48.63 34.59
CA LEU A 546 -17.82 -49.70 35.44
C LEU A 546 -18.64 -49.82 36.75
N TYR A 547 -19.05 -48.71 37.34
CA TYR A 547 -19.91 -48.70 38.53
C TYR A 547 -21.28 -49.32 38.26
N LYS A 548 -21.93 -48.94 37.15
CA LYS A 548 -23.21 -49.54 36.72
C LYS A 548 -23.07 -51.04 36.48
N TRP A 549 -21.97 -51.47 35.85
CA TRP A 549 -21.66 -52.89 35.65
C TRP A 549 -21.60 -53.64 36.99
N PHE A 550 -20.76 -53.21 37.93
CA PHE A 550 -20.62 -53.91 39.23
C PHE A 550 -21.91 -53.99 40.02
N LYS A 551 -22.73 -52.93 39.96
CA LYS A 551 -24.04 -52.92 40.60
C LYS A 551 -24.99 -53.95 39.97
N SER A 552 -24.95 -54.13 38.65
CA SER A 552 -25.78 -55.10 37.93
C SER A 552 -25.27 -56.54 38.00
N SER A 553 -23.95 -56.75 38.04
CA SER A 553 -23.32 -58.07 38.06
C SER A 553 -23.13 -58.66 39.47
N ASN A 554 -23.53 -57.91 40.50
CA ASN A 554 -23.43 -58.28 41.91
C ASN A 554 -22.00 -58.71 42.33
N GLY A 555 -20.98 -58.03 41.78
CA GLY A 555 -19.58 -58.35 42.01
C GLY A 555 -18.63 -57.41 41.27
N SER A 556 -17.40 -57.26 41.79
CA SER A 556 -16.37 -56.34 41.28
C SER A 556 -15.38 -57.05 40.34
N SER A 557 -15.86 -57.72 39.29
CA SER A 557 -15.03 -58.43 38.31
C SER A 557 -15.04 -57.73 36.95
N CYS A 558 -13.89 -57.70 36.27
CA CYS A 558 -13.73 -57.04 34.98
C CYS A 558 -14.74 -57.58 33.95
N PRO A 559 -15.50 -56.71 33.21
CA PRO A 559 -16.48 -57.15 32.22
C PRO A 559 -15.90 -58.08 31.14
N LEU A 560 -14.63 -57.87 30.77
CA LEU A 560 -13.98 -58.60 29.68
C LEU A 560 -13.27 -59.88 30.13
N CYS A 561 -12.41 -59.78 31.15
CA CYS A 561 -11.57 -60.92 31.57
C CYS A 561 -12.06 -61.63 32.84
N ARG A 562 -13.14 -61.14 33.47
CA ARG A 562 -13.77 -61.70 34.68
C ARG A 562 -12.89 -61.84 35.93
N ASN A 563 -11.63 -61.40 35.88
CA ASN A 563 -10.76 -61.32 37.05
C ASN A 563 -11.24 -60.22 38.01
N PRO A 564 -10.97 -60.34 39.32
CA PRO A 564 -11.25 -59.29 40.30
C PRO A 564 -10.67 -57.95 39.86
N PHE A 565 -11.52 -56.92 39.82
CA PHE A 565 -11.14 -55.58 39.42
C PHE A 565 -10.64 -54.81 40.63
N ASN A 566 -9.37 -54.40 40.59
CA ASN A 566 -8.78 -53.61 41.66
C ASN A 566 -9.06 -52.13 41.39
N TYR A 567 -9.83 -51.48 42.26
CA TYR A 567 -9.98 -50.02 42.25
C TYR A 567 -8.70 -49.41 42.81
N GLY A 568 -7.69 -49.28 41.95
CA GLY A 568 -6.59 -48.35 42.18
C GLY A 568 -7.12 -46.93 42.32
#